data_AF-A0A379JGY2-F1
#
_entry.id   AF-A0A379JGY2-F1
#
_cell.length_a   1.000
_cell.length_b   1.000
_cell.length_c   1.000
_cell.angle_alpha   90.00
_cell.angle_beta   90.00
_cell.angle_gamma   90.00
#
_symmetry.space_group_name_H-M   'P 1'
#
loop_
_entity.id
_entity.type
_entity.pdbx_description
1 polymer ?
#
loop_
_entity_poly.entity_id
_entity_poly.type
_entity_poly.pdbx_seq_one_letter_code
_entity_poly.pdbx_strand_id
1 'polypeptide(L)'
;MGCPAGDPAWRRNDATVQAERLRGLPMYISTGNGVPGLPDIGYGLGNTANAMALEAMTQTAARIFHDRLAALGIPARFDFVQGTHVWPYWQQALATARPMILDALRAH
;
A
#
# COMPACT_ATOMS: atom_id res chain seq x y z
N MET A 1 8.54 -6.96 22.80
CA MET A 1 9.47 -7.95 22.24
C MET A 1 8.95 -8.34 20.87
N GLY A 2 9.77 -8.20 19.82
CA GLY A 2 9.39 -8.54 18.46
C GLY A 2 9.44 -10.04 18.20
N CYS A 3 8.71 -10.49 17.19
CA CYS A 3 8.72 -11.87 16.71
C CYS A 3 10.11 -12.17 16.09
N PRO A 4 10.85 -13.22 16.52
CA PRO A 4 12.19 -13.52 16.00
C PRO A 4 12.21 -13.63 14.47
N ALA A 5 13.30 -13.25 13.82
CA ALA A 5 13.40 -13.21 12.35
C ALA A 5 13.13 -14.57 11.65
N GLY A 6 13.29 -15.69 12.35
CA GLY A 6 12.99 -17.04 11.85
C GLY A 6 11.60 -17.57 12.18
N ASP A 7 10.78 -16.80 12.90
CA ASP A 7 9.45 -17.27 13.32
C ASP A 7 8.55 -17.47 12.08
N PRO A 8 7.91 -18.66 11.93
CA PRO A 8 6.96 -18.92 10.84
C PRO A 8 5.83 -17.90 10.74
N ALA A 9 5.54 -17.15 11.80
CA ALA A 9 4.57 -16.07 11.83
C ALA A 9 4.85 -14.97 10.80
N TRP A 10 6.12 -14.66 10.49
CA TRP A 10 6.45 -13.68 9.45
C TRP A 10 5.90 -14.10 8.09
N ARG A 11 6.24 -15.31 7.64
CA ARG A 11 5.76 -15.86 6.35
C ARG A 11 4.25 -16.04 6.30
N ARG A 12 3.63 -16.37 7.44
CA ARG A 12 2.17 -16.51 7.53
C ARG A 12 1.44 -15.19 7.29
N ASN A 13 2.02 -14.07 7.73
CA ASN A 13 1.42 -12.74 7.64
C ASN A 13 1.98 -11.88 6.48
N ASP A 14 2.85 -12.42 5.65
CA ASP A 14 3.40 -11.74 4.47
C ASP A 14 2.43 -11.88 3.28
N ALA A 15 1.86 -10.77 2.82
CA ALA A 15 0.91 -10.74 1.71
C ALA A 15 1.52 -11.25 0.39
N THR A 16 2.81 -11.00 0.13
CA THR A 16 3.51 -11.47 -1.07
C THR A 16 3.67 -12.98 -1.05
N VAL A 17 4.04 -13.54 0.10
CA VAL A 17 4.12 -15.00 0.28
C VAL A 17 2.74 -15.65 0.13
N GLN A 18 1.70 -15.02 0.68
CA GLN A 18 0.32 -15.53 0.65
C GLN A 18 -0.46 -15.15 -0.62
N ALA A 19 0.17 -14.52 -1.62
CA ALA A 19 -0.50 -13.89 -2.76
C ALA A 19 -1.51 -14.79 -3.50
N GLU A 20 -1.20 -16.09 -3.68
CA GLU A 20 -2.10 -17.04 -4.37
C GLU A 20 -3.45 -17.17 -3.66
N ARG A 21 -3.49 -17.02 -2.32
CA ARG A 21 -4.72 -17.11 -1.53
C ARG A 21 -5.66 -15.92 -1.73
N LEU A 22 -5.18 -14.84 -2.38
CA LEU A 22 -5.94 -13.62 -2.62
C LEU A 22 -6.74 -13.68 -3.93
N ARG A 23 -6.64 -14.79 -4.68
CA ARG A 23 -7.36 -14.98 -5.93
C ARG A 23 -8.86 -14.78 -5.74
N GLY A 24 -9.46 -13.97 -6.61
CA GLY A 24 -10.89 -13.66 -6.61
C GLY A 24 -11.30 -12.53 -5.65
N LEU A 25 -10.37 -11.97 -4.86
CA LEU A 25 -10.64 -10.79 -4.05
C LEU A 25 -10.47 -9.50 -4.86
N PRO A 26 -11.42 -8.55 -4.80
CA PRO A 26 -11.18 -7.20 -5.29
C PRO A 26 -10.11 -6.54 -4.41
N MET A 27 -9.01 -6.12 -5.02
CA MET A 27 -7.87 -5.53 -4.32
C MET A 27 -7.55 -4.15 -4.87
N TYR A 28 -7.38 -3.20 -3.95
CA TYR A 28 -6.88 -1.85 -4.20
C TYR A 28 -5.63 -1.63 -3.35
N ILE A 29 -4.51 -1.33 -4.00
CA ILE A 29 -3.23 -1.04 -3.36
C ILE A 29 -2.79 0.35 -3.81
N SER A 30 -2.51 1.23 -2.86
CA SER A 30 -2.01 2.57 -3.14
C SER A 30 -0.74 2.84 -2.36
N THR A 31 0.21 3.50 -3.00
CA THR A 31 1.45 3.98 -2.38
C THR A 31 1.92 5.22 -3.12
N GLY A 32 2.53 6.13 -2.38
CA GLY A 32 3.27 7.25 -2.92
C GLY A 32 4.61 6.83 -3.52
N ASN A 33 5.42 7.84 -3.87
CA ASN A 33 6.78 7.69 -4.37
C ASN A 33 7.82 8.34 -3.46
N GLY A 34 7.41 8.80 -2.28
CA GLY A 34 8.27 9.52 -1.33
C GLY A 34 8.62 10.94 -1.78
N VAL A 35 7.99 11.49 -2.82
CA VAL A 35 8.19 12.88 -3.23
C VAL A 35 7.12 13.75 -2.56
N PRO A 36 7.52 14.72 -1.71
CA PRO A 36 6.58 15.64 -1.06
C PRO A 36 5.77 16.46 -2.06
N GLY A 37 4.50 16.70 -1.72
CA GLY A 37 3.60 17.60 -2.43
C GLY A 37 2.99 18.66 -1.52
N LEU A 38 1.95 19.34 -2.00
CA LEU A 38 1.22 20.34 -1.21
C LEU A 38 0.71 19.80 0.15
N PRO A 39 0.24 18.54 0.26
CA PRO A 39 -0.20 18.00 1.54
C PRO A 39 0.89 17.84 2.60
N ASP A 40 2.17 17.87 2.24
CA ASP A 40 3.30 17.81 3.19
C ASP A 40 3.59 19.16 3.88
N ILE A 41 2.97 20.25 3.40
CA ILE A 41 3.17 21.59 3.97
C ILE A 41 2.65 21.60 5.41
N GLY A 42 3.47 22.15 6.31
CA GLY A 42 3.13 22.28 7.73
C GLY A 42 3.57 21.13 8.62
N TYR A 43 4.10 20.03 8.06
CA TYR A 43 4.63 18.91 8.85
C TYR A 43 6.05 19.16 9.40
N GLY A 44 6.80 20.09 8.78
CA GLY A 44 8.17 20.42 9.15
C GLY A 44 9.22 19.45 8.57
N LEU A 45 10.42 19.96 8.28
CA LEU A 45 11.43 19.26 7.48
C LEU A 45 11.81 17.86 8.00
N GLY A 46 11.98 17.71 9.32
CA GLY A 46 12.34 16.41 9.92
C GLY A 46 11.25 15.36 9.76
N ASN A 47 9.98 15.74 9.96
CA ASN A 47 8.85 14.83 9.77
C ASN A 47 8.64 14.50 8.30
N THR A 48 8.77 15.49 7.41
CA THR A 48 8.69 15.26 5.96
C THR A 48 9.78 14.28 5.52
N ALA A 49 11.04 14.44 5.96
CA ALA A 49 12.11 13.50 5.61
C ALA A 49 11.81 12.06 6.08
N ASN A 50 11.29 11.90 7.30
CA ASN A 50 10.86 10.59 7.80
C ASN A 50 9.70 10.01 6.97
N ALA A 51 8.72 10.85 6.60
CA ALA A 51 7.58 10.44 5.79
C ALA A 51 8.00 10.01 4.37
N MET A 52 9.01 10.67 3.79
CA MET A 52 9.59 10.26 2.50
C MET A 52 10.25 8.88 2.59
N ALA A 53 11.04 8.64 3.65
CA ALA A 53 11.72 7.37 3.85
C ALA A 53 10.75 6.21 4.07
N LEU A 54 9.73 6.41 4.90
CA LEU A 54 8.65 5.44 5.11
C LEU A 54 7.94 5.10 3.80
N GLU A 55 7.62 6.10 2.99
CA GLU A 55 6.93 5.86 1.72
C GLU A 55 7.81 5.16 0.67
N ALA A 56 9.12 5.40 0.66
CA ALA A 56 10.03 4.66 -0.22
C ALA A 56 10.02 3.15 0.10
N MET A 57 9.97 2.79 1.39
CA MET A 57 9.88 1.39 1.83
C MET A 57 8.56 0.73 1.39
N THR A 58 7.43 1.41 1.58
CA THR A 58 6.12 0.90 1.15
C THR A 58 6.04 0.78 -0.36
N GLN A 59 6.62 1.72 -1.11
CA GLN A 59 6.65 1.66 -2.57
C GLN A 59 7.42 0.44 -3.08
N THR A 60 8.58 0.12 -2.50
CA THR A 60 9.33 -1.09 -2.83
C THR A 60 8.50 -2.35 -2.54
N ALA A 61 7.88 -2.43 -1.36
CA ALA A 61 7.05 -3.58 -1.00
C ALA A 61 5.83 -3.74 -1.94
N ALA A 62 5.17 -2.64 -2.30
CA ALA A 62 4.04 -2.65 -3.22
C ALA A 62 4.43 -3.10 -4.64
N ARG A 63 5.61 -2.72 -5.13
CA ARG A 63 6.14 -3.19 -6.43
C ARG A 63 6.43 -4.69 -6.42
N ILE A 64 7.07 -5.20 -5.36
CA ILE A 64 7.31 -6.64 -5.19
C ILE A 64 5.98 -7.40 -5.18
N PHE A 65 4.98 -6.88 -4.46
CA PHE A 65 3.65 -7.50 -4.40
C PHE A 65 2.92 -7.45 -5.74
N HIS A 66 2.99 -6.32 -6.45
CA HIS A 66 2.47 -6.17 -7.81
C HIS A 66 3.04 -7.24 -8.76
N ASP A 67 4.37 -7.36 -8.79
CA ASP A 67 5.04 -8.30 -9.69
C ASP A 67 4.69 -9.75 -9.33
N ARG A 68 4.52 -10.06 -8.04
CA ARG A 68 4.07 -11.36 -7.59
C ARG A 68 2.64 -11.67 -8.04
N LEU A 69 1.69 -10.74 -7.90
CA LEU A 69 0.31 -10.94 -8.38
C LEU A 69 0.25 -11.07 -9.90
N ALA A 70 1.04 -10.26 -10.62
CA ALA A 70 1.14 -10.32 -12.08
C ALA A 70 1.66 -11.69 -12.54
N ALA A 71 2.71 -12.23 -11.91
CA ALA A 71 3.24 -13.55 -12.20
C ALA A 71 2.23 -14.69 -11.94
N LEU A 72 1.29 -14.50 -11.00
CA LEU A 72 0.22 -15.46 -10.69
C LEU A 72 -1.05 -15.23 -11.53
N GLY A 73 -1.08 -14.20 -12.38
CA GLY A 73 -2.25 -13.81 -13.15
C GLY A 73 -3.44 -13.39 -12.27
N ILE A 74 -3.18 -12.78 -11.12
CA ILE A 74 -4.21 -12.30 -10.19
C ILE A 74 -4.41 -10.79 -10.41
N PRO A 75 -5.61 -10.35 -10.84
CA PRO A 75 -5.87 -8.94 -11.07
C PRO A 75 -5.99 -8.18 -9.74
N ALA A 76 -5.38 -7.00 -9.68
CA ALA A 76 -5.53 -6.03 -8.61
C ALA A 76 -5.28 -4.62 -9.18
N ARG A 77 -5.90 -3.61 -8.57
CA ARG A 77 -5.63 -2.22 -8.93
C ARG A 77 -4.49 -1.67 -8.08
N PHE A 78 -3.46 -1.16 -8.75
CA PHE A 78 -2.33 -0.48 -8.12
C PHE A 78 -2.27 0.97 -8.55
N ASP A 79 -2.31 1.88 -7.58
CA ASP A 79 -2.18 3.31 -7.79
C ASP A 79 -0.86 3.80 -7.17
N PHE A 80 0.15 4.00 -8.03
CA PHE A 80 1.43 4.61 -7.65
C PHE A 80 1.36 6.12 -7.90
N VAL A 81 1.25 6.91 -6.84
CA VAL A 81 1.00 8.36 -6.92
C VAL A 81 2.20 9.17 -6.41
N GLN A 82 2.19 10.49 -6.64
CA GLN A 82 3.07 11.38 -5.91
C GLN A 82 2.57 11.52 -4.47
N GLY A 83 3.47 11.39 -3.50
CA GLY A 83 3.17 11.64 -2.10
C GLY A 83 4.09 10.94 -1.12
N THR A 84 3.89 11.23 0.15
CA THR A 84 4.66 10.71 1.28
C THR A 84 3.73 10.04 2.30
N HIS A 85 4.33 9.55 3.40
CA HIS A 85 3.64 8.84 4.47
C HIS A 85 2.85 9.78 5.42
N VAL A 86 1.90 10.57 4.88
CA VAL A 86 1.05 11.49 5.64
C VAL A 86 -0.45 11.31 5.34
N TRP A 87 -1.29 11.63 6.34
CA TRP A 87 -2.74 11.37 6.34
C TRP A 87 -3.53 11.85 5.12
N PRO A 88 -3.30 13.06 4.59
CA PRO A 88 -4.07 13.54 3.45
C PRO A 88 -4.00 12.62 2.22
N TYR A 89 -2.85 11.98 1.95
CA TYR A 89 -2.71 11.05 0.84
C TYR A 89 -3.57 9.80 1.02
N TRP A 90 -3.66 9.27 2.24
CA TRP A 90 -4.54 8.14 2.53
C TRP A 90 -6.02 8.49 2.39
N GLN A 91 -6.43 9.72 2.73
CA GLN A 91 -7.81 10.18 2.52
C GLN A 91 -8.18 10.23 1.03
N GLN A 92 -7.25 10.71 0.18
CA GLN A 92 -7.43 10.73 -1.28
C GLN A 92 -7.52 9.31 -1.84
N ALA A 93 -6.67 8.39 -1.38
CA ALA A 93 -6.70 6.99 -1.75
C ALA A 93 -8.01 6.31 -1.34
N LEU A 94 -8.51 6.59 -0.13
CA LEU A 94 -9.80 6.06 0.33
C LEU A 94 -10.98 6.58 -0.49
N ALA A 95 -10.99 7.87 -0.83
CA ALA A 95 -12.00 8.45 -1.73
C ALA A 95 -11.97 7.78 -3.11
N THR A 96 -10.78 7.52 -3.64
CA THR A 96 -10.56 6.82 -4.91
C THR A 96 -11.03 5.36 -4.86
N ALA A 97 -10.80 4.68 -3.74
CA ALA A 97 -11.20 3.29 -3.53
C ALA A 97 -12.70 3.13 -3.25
N ARG A 98 -13.39 4.20 -2.83
CA ARG A 98 -14.79 4.15 -2.37
C ARG A 98 -15.74 3.42 -3.34
N PRO A 99 -15.76 3.70 -4.66
CA PRO A 99 -16.65 2.98 -5.58
C PRO A 99 -16.37 1.47 -5.59
N MET A 100 -15.09 1.06 -5.63
CA MET A 100 -14.71 -0.35 -5.60
C MET A 100 -15.13 -1.05 -4.30
N ILE A 101 -15.05 -0.34 -3.16
CA ILE A 101 -15.51 -0.85 -1.87
C ILE A 101 -17.03 -1.08 -1.90
N LEU A 102 -17.80 -0.11 -2.39
CA LEU A 102 -19.26 -0.24 -2.48
C LEU A 102 -19.68 -1.37 -3.43
N ASP A 103 -19.00 -1.52 -4.57
CA ASP A 103 -19.25 -2.58 -5.53
C ASP A 103 -18.94 -3.96 -4.93
N ALA A 104 -17.78 -4.11 -4.27
CA ALA A 104 -17.39 -5.35 -3.62
C ALA A 104 -18.38 -5.79 -2.53
N LEU A 105 -18.96 -4.81 -1.82
CA LEU A 105 -19.93 -5.03 -0.75
C LEU A 105 -21.38 -5.04 -1.22
N ARG A 106 -21.65 -4.76 -2.51
CA ARG A 106 -23.00 -4.60 -3.07
C ARG A 106 -23.83 -3.56 -2.30
N ALA A 107 -23.21 -2.46 -1.93
CA ALA A 107 -23.80 -1.40 -1.10
C ALA A 107 -24.04 -0.10 -1.90
N HIS A 108 -24.66 -0.23 -3.07
CA HIS A 108 -25.04 0.91 -3.92
C HIS A 108 -26.35 1.55 -3.47
#